data_AF-A0A7V3XJC9-F1
#
_entry.id   AF-A0A7V3XJC9-F1
#
_cell.length_a   1.000
_cell.length_b   1.000
_cell.length_c   1.000
_cell.angle_alpha   90.00
_cell.angle_beta   90.00
_cell.angle_gamma   90.00
#
_symmetry.space_group_name_H-M   'P 1'
#
loop_
_entity.id
_entity.type
_entity.pdbx_description
1 polymer ?
#
loop_
_entity_poly.entity_id
_entity_poly.type
_entity_poly.pdbx_seq_one_letter_code
_entity_poly.pdbx_strand_id
1 'polypeptide(L)'
;MSRRVLGVGAAVLFAGILAAYGVNGLLRIRAMQRDIEATERDIATLRRQAERLSTTIERLRNDPAYIEKLAREEHGLVREGETVLKFPPKPR
;
A
#
# COMPACT_ATOMS: atom_id res chain seq x y z
N MET A 1 -30.41 33.71 -44.10
CA MET A 1 -30.43 32.63 -43.07
C MET A 1 -31.42 33.03 -41.99
N SER A 2 -32.47 32.25 -41.73
CA SER A 2 -33.54 32.66 -40.82
C SER A 2 -33.02 32.73 -39.38
N ARG A 3 -33.36 33.79 -38.64
CA ARG A 3 -32.91 34.04 -37.25
C ARG A 3 -33.12 32.84 -36.30
N ARG A 4 -34.09 31.97 -36.62
CA ARG A 4 -34.41 30.75 -35.87
C ARG A 4 -33.30 29.68 -35.98
N VAL A 5 -32.71 29.49 -37.15
CA VAL A 5 -31.64 28.49 -37.35
C VAL A 5 -30.37 28.89 -36.59
N LEU A 6 -30.05 30.19 -36.58
CA LEU A 6 -28.94 30.74 -35.80
C LEU A 6 -29.16 30.56 -34.29
N GLY A 7 -30.37 30.80 -33.79
CA GLY A 7 -30.71 30.62 -32.38
C GLY A 7 -30.61 29.16 -31.91
N VAL A 8 -31.10 28.21 -32.72
CA VAL A 8 -30.98 26.77 -32.42
C VAL A 8 -29.52 26.33 -32.42
N GLY A 9 -28.73 26.76 -33.41
CA GLY A 9 -27.29 26.44 -33.47
C GLY A 9 -26.53 26.93 -32.24
N ALA A 10 -26.80 28.16 -31.79
CA ALA A 10 -26.18 28.72 -30.58
C ALA A 10 -26.58 27.95 -29.30
N ALA A 11 -27.85 27.54 -29.17
CA ALA A 11 -28.32 26.78 -28.03
C ALA A 11 -27.68 25.38 -27.96
N VAL A 12 -27.53 24.70 -29.10
CA VAL A 12 -26.87 23.38 -29.17
C VAL A 12 -25.39 23.50 -28.80
N LEU A 13 -24.69 24.52 -29.32
CA LEU A 13 -23.31 24.79 -28.94
C LEU A 13 -23.16 25.05 -27.44
N PHE A 14 -24.03 25.89 -26.87
CA PHE A 14 -24.03 26.19 -25.45
C PHE A 14 -24.28 24.93 -24.59
N ALA A 15 -25.25 24.09 -24.97
CA ALA A 15 -25.52 22.83 -24.30
C ALA A 15 -24.33 21.85 -24.40
N GLY A 16 -23.67 21.78 -25.55
CA GLY A 16 -22.47 20.95 -25.75
C GLY A 16 -21.31 21.39 -24.86
N ILE A 17 -21.09 22.69 -24.71
CA ILE A 17 -20.09 23.24 -23.79
C ILE A 17 -20.42 22.85 -22.35
N LEU A 18 -21.66 23.07 -21.89
CA LEU A 18 -22.08 22.70 -20.53
C LEU A 18 -21.93 21.20 -20.25
N ALA A 19 -22.29 20.35 -21.22
CA ALA A 19 -22.13 18.90 -21.10
C ALA A 19 -20.65 18.49 -21.00
N ALA A 20 -19.77 19.08 -21.82
CA ALA A 20 -18.33 18.81 -21.76
C ALA A 20 -17.74 19.19 -20.38
N TYR A 21 -18.11 20.35 -19.84
CA TYR A 21 -17.70 20.75 -18.49
C TYR A 21 -18.27 19.83 -17.40
N GLY A 22 -19.53 19.39 -17.53
CA GLY A 22 -20.16 18.47 -16.58
C GLY A 22 -19.50 17.09 -16.53
N VAL A 23 -19.17 16.52 -17.69
CA VAL A 23 -18.51 15.20 -17.79
C VAL A 23 -17.12 15.23 -17.16
N ASN A 24 -16.33 16.27 -17.44
CA ASN A 24 -15.00 16.44 -16.85
C ASN A 24 -15.05 16.54 -15.32
N GLY A 25 -16.06 17.22 -14.77
CA GLY A 25 -16.28 17.29 -13.32
C GLY A 25 -16.54 15.91 -12.70
N LEU A 26 -17.40 15.10 -13.32
CA LEU A 26 -17.70 13.74 -12.84
C LEU A 26 -16.49 12.81 -12.92
N LEU A 27 -15.69 12.90 -13.99
CA LEU A 27 -14.45 12.12 -14.11
C LEU A 27 -13.44 12.49 -13.03
N ARG A 28 -13.29 13.79 -12.74
CA ARG A 28 -12.40 14.28 -11.68
C ARG A 28 -12.83 13.79 -10.30
N ILE A 29 -14.12 13.83 -9.98
CA ILE A 29 -14.64 13.32 -8.70
C ILE A 29 -14.33 11.82 -8.57
N ARG A 30 -14.55 11.03 -9.62
CA ARG A 30 -14.21 9.61 -9.60
C ARG A 30 -12.72 9.35 -9.42
N ALA A 31 -11.86 10.14 -10.06
CA ALA A 31 -10.41 10.03 -9.85
C ALA A 31 -10.04 10.34 -8.40
N MET A 32 -10.56 11.43 -7.83
CA MET A 32 -10.33 11.79 -6.43
C MET A 32 -10.82 10.72 -5.46
N GLN A 33 -11.96 10.09 -5.72
CA GLN A 33 -12.46 8.98 -4.91
C GLN A 33 -11.50 7.79 -4.92
N ARG A 34 -10.95 7.43 -6.09
CA ARG A 34 -9.95 6.35 -6.19
C ARG A 34 -8.66 6.70 -5.44
N ASP A 35 -8.22 7.95 -5.52
CA ASP A 35 -7.02 8.40 -4.82
C ASP A 35 -7.20 8.35 -3.29
N ILE A 36 -8.38 8.72 -2.80
CA ILE A 36 -8.75 8.59 -1.39
C ILE A 36 -8.70 7.12 -0.98
N GLU A 37 -9.37 6.23 -1.72
CA GLU A 37 -9.37 4.80 -1.40
C GLU A 37 -7.96 4.19 -1.43
N ALA A 38 -7.12 4.58 -2.39
CA ALA A 38 -5.73 4.13 -2.47
C ALA A 38 -4.94 4.57 -1.23
N THR A 39 -5.06 5.85 -0.87
CA THR A 39 -4.40 6.43 0.31
C THR A 39 -4.86 5.75 1.60
N GLU A 40 -6.16 5.44 1.73
CA GLU A 40 -6.69 4.72 2.89
C GLU A 40 -6.12 3.29 3.00
N ARG A 41 -5.98 2.59 1.88
CA ARG A 41 -5.33 1.26 1.83
C ARG A 41 -3.86 1.33 2.24
N ASP A 42 -3.16 2.37 1.82
CA ASP A 42 -1.76 2.59 2.19
C ASP A 42 -1.62 2.88 3.68
N ILE A 43 -2.48 3.74 4.24
CA ILE A 43 -2.53 4.01 5.69
C ILE A 43 -2.77 2.72 6.46
N ALA A 44 -3.74 1.89 6.04
CA ALA A 44 -4.03 0.62 6.70
C ALA A 44 -2.85 -0.36 6.64
N THR A 45 -2.09 -0.35 5.54
CA THR A 45 -0.90 -1.18 5.36
C THR A 45 0.25 -0.72 6.25
N LEU A 46 0.54 0.58 6.25
CA LEU A 46 1.57 1.17 7.09
C LEU A 46 1.28 0.99 8.59
N ARG A 47 0.02 1.14 9.02
CA ARG A 47 -0.37 0.87 10.41
C ARG A 47 -0.08 -0.57 10.84
N ARG A 48 -0.42 -1.55 9.99
CA ARG A 48 -0.11 -2.96 10.27
C ARG A 48 1.39 -3.24 10.31
N GLN A 49 2.18 -2.58 9.46
CA GLN A 49 3.64 -2.69 9.49
C GLN A 49 4.22 -2.07 10.77
N ALA A 50 3.74 -0.89 11.16
CA ALA A 50 4.16 -0.22 12.38
C ALA A 50 3.83 -1.07 13.63
N GLU A 51 2.64 -1.67 13.68
CA GLU A 51 2.26 -2.58 14.76
C GLU A 51 3.20 -3.79 14.84
N ARG A 52 3.43 -4.48 13.73
CA ARG A 52 4.38 -5.62 13.68
C ARG A 52 5.78 -5.23 14.14
N LEU A 53 6.29 -4.09 13.66
CA LEU A 53 7.62 -3.63 14.02
C LEU A 53 7.68 -3.28 15.52
N SER A 54 6.64 -2.66 16.07
CA SER A 54 6.56 -2.38 17.50
C SER A 54 6.58 -3.65 18.35
N THR A 55 5.83 -4.69 17.95
CA THR A 55 5.89 -6.00 18.60
C THR A 55 7.27 -6.63 18.51
N THR A 56 7.94 -6.55 17.35
CA THR A 56 9.31 -7.05 17.20
C THR A 56 10.28 -6.29 18.12
N ILE A 57 10.19 -4.96 18.19
CA ILE A 57 11.02 -4.15 19.10
C ILE A 57 10.78 -4.56 20.55
N GLU A 58 9.54 -4.75 20.95
CA GLU A 58 9.19 -5.16 22.32
C GLU A 58 9.81 -6.51 22.67
N ARG A 59 9.73 -7.49 21.76
CA ARG A 59 10.35 -8.80 21.96
C ARG A 59 11.87 -8.73 21.99
N LEU A 60 12.48 -7.94 21.12
CA LEU A 60 13.94 -7.73 21.14
C LEU A 60 14.43 -7.07 22.43
N ARG A 61 13.59 -6.28 23.12
CA ARG A 61 13.94 -5.65 24.39
C ARG A 61 13.70 -6.55 25.59
N ASN A 62 12.57 -7.26 25.59
CA ASN A 62 12.03 -7.87 26.80
C ASN A 62 11.92 -9.41 26.73
N ASP A 63 12.23 -10.06 25.61
CA ASP A 63 12.16 -11.51 25.42
C ASP A 63 13.56 -12.09 25.09
N PRO A 64 14.35 -12.51 26.11
CA PRO A 64 15.67 -13.08 25.90
C PRO A 64 15.67 -14.36 25.05
N ALA A 65 14.58 -15.16 25.11
CA ALA A 65 14.47 -16.37 24.31
C ALA A 65 14.30 -16.04 22.83
N TYR A 66 13.60 -14.94 22.50
CA TYR A 66 13.52 -14.44 21.13
C TYR A 66 14.88 -13.98 20.59
N ILE A 67 15.68 -13.30 21.43
CA ILE A 67 17.05 -12.90 21.07
C ILE A 67 17.93 -14.14 20.83
N GLU A 68 17.88 -15.12 21.73
CA GLU A 68 18.66 -16.36 21.59
C GLU A 68 18.27 -17.12 20.32
N LYS A 69 16.97 -17.20 20.02
CA LYS A 69 16.47 -17.79 18.78
C LYS A 69 17.06 -17.10 17.55
N LEU A 70 17.01 -15.77 17.48
CA LEU A 70 17.57 -15.00 16.37
C LEU A 70 19.08 -15.19 16.24
N ALA A 71 19.80 -15.18 17.37
CA ALA A 71 21.24 -15.43 17.41
C ALA A 71 21.62 -16.80 16.84
N ARG A 72 20.86 -17.85 17.16
CA ARG A 72 21.10 -19.21 16.66
C ARG A 72 20.70 -19.38 15.19
N GLU A 73 19.51 -18.92 14.82
CA GLU A 73 18.93 -19.18 13.50
C GLU A 73 19.54 -18.28 12.41
N GLU A 74 19.73 -16.99 12.69
CA GLU A 74 20.19 -16.04 11.66
C GLU A 74 21.69 -15.78 11.70
N HIS A 75 22.30 -15.91 12.88
CA HIS A 75 23.73 -15.67 13.04
C HIS A 75 24.54 -16.93 13.33
N GLY A 76 23.91 -18.08 13.53
CA GLY A 76 24.61 -19.34 13.81
C GLY A 76 25.40 -19.32 15.13
N LEU A 77 25.07 -18.42 16.05
CA LEU A 77 25.75 -18.27 17.33
C LEU A 77 25.37 -19.42 18.26
N VAL A 78 26.32 -19.86 19.07
CA VAL A 78 26.16 -20.89 20.09
C VAL A 78 26.73 -20.39 21.41
N ARG A 79 26.17 -20.84 22.53
CA ARG A 79 26.69 -20.47 23.86
C ARG A 79 27.96 -21.27 24.15
N GLU A 80 28.85 -20.68 24.93
CA GLU A 80 30.05 -21.38 25.42
C GLU A 80 29.64 -22.66 26.17
N GLY A 81 30.30 -23.78 25.84
CA GLY A 81 29.98 -25.10 26.37
C GLY A 81 28.97 -25.93 25.57
N GLU A 82 28.37 -25.40 24.50
CA GLU A 82 27.46 -26.16 23.63
C GLU A 82 28.20 -26.95 22.53
N THR A 83 27.69 -28.13 22.18
CA THR A 83 28.26 -28.98 21.13
C THR A 83 27.54 -28.78 19.81
N VAL A 84 28.28 -28.41 18.76
CA VAL A 84 27.73 -28.25 17.40
C VAL A 84 27.75 -29.59 16.65
N LEU A 85 26.56 -30.13 16.33
CA LEU A 85 26.42 -31.32 15.49
C LEU A 85 26.43 -30.93 14.01
N LYS A 86 27.47 -31.34 13.28
CA LYS A 86 27.55 -31.19 11.81
C LYS A 86 27.27 -32.53 11.14
N PHE A 87 26.29 -32.56 10.26
CA PHE A 87 25.97 -33.77 9.47
C PHE A 87 26.77 -33.77 8.16
N PRO A 88 27.34 -34.91 7.74
CA PRO A 88 28.00 -35.02 6.44
C PRO A 88 26.98 -34.86 5.31
N PRO A 89 27.40 -34.36 4.13
CA PRO A 89 26.51 -34.27 2.96
C PRO A 89 26.03 -35.67 2.58
N LYS A 90 24.72 -35.79 2.32
CA LYS A 90 24.10 -37.06 1.92
C LYS A 90 24.72 -37.53 0.59
N PRO A 91 25.29 -38.74 0.51
CA PRO A 91 25.77 -39.28 -0.77
C PRO A 91 24.58 -39.38 -1.74
N ARG A 92 24.80 -38.95 -2.99
CA ARG A 92 23.81 -38.99 -4.07
C ARG A 92 23.58 -40.41 -4.55
#